data_AF-A0A1M5T4E5-F1
#
_entry.id   AF-A0A1M5T4E5-F1
#
_cell.length_a   1.000
_cell.length_b   1.000
_cell.length_c   1.000
_cell.angle_alpha   90.00
_cell.angle_beta   90.00
_cell.angle_gamma   90.00
#
_symmetry.space_group_name_H-M   'P 1'
#
loop_
_entity.id
_entity.type
_entity.pdbx_description
1 polymer ?
#
loop_
_entity_poly.entity_id
_entity_poly.type
_entity_poly.pdbx_seq_one_letter_code
_entity_poly.pdbx_strand_id
1 'polypeptide(L)'
;MDFKPYLAFFLFVLFGCSSNQKQEEIIVFEYILGESNTKSLDLLVSDFELNLKKIYPKLSLTEAYKQYMKDIVNPKIKDWDKFYFKSEKTRNLFKESGFYDELYINNKSFDLLAKDSINTIEFNSIGKYMHALYSIKDSDSLINKYYNRKEAVGIMQNKLFVNGFLSFEPNFNNYFHKRIAVIEFSF
;
A
#
# COMPACT_ATOMS: atom_id res chain seq x y z
N MET A 1 57.51 -9.62 34.87
CA MET A 1 56.58 -9.39 33.75
C MET A 1 55.26 -9.98 34.22
N ASP A 2 54.41 -9.16 34.83
CA ASP A 2 53.12 -9.59 35.38
C ASP A 2 52.03 -8.71 34.76
N PHE A 3 51.31 -9.25 33.80
CA PHE A 3 50.21 -8.58 33.11
C PHE A 3 48.90 -8.98 33.81
N LYS A 4 48.31 -8.06 34.60
CA LYS A 4 46.95 -8.23 35.14
C LYS A 4 45.93 -7.89 34.05
N PRO A 5 44.95 -8.75 33.74
CA PRO A 5 43.86 -8.38 32.87
C PRO A 5 42.80 -7.62 33.69
N TYR A 6 42.59 -6.34 33.38
CA TYR A 6 41.40 -5.63 33.82
C TYR A 6 40.20 -6.17 33.03
N LEU A 7 39.30 -6.86 33.72
CA LEU A 7 38.01 -7.31 33.21
C LEU A 7 37.11 -6.07 33.03
N ALA A 8 37.19 -5.42 31.87
CA ALA A 8 36.29 -4.35 31.51
C ALA A 8 34.90 -4.94 31.22
N PHE A 9 33.98 -4.80 32.18
CA PHE A 9 32.57 -5.11 32.04
C PHE A 9 31.95 -4.09 31.08
N PHE A 10 31.93 -4.40 29.78
CA PHE A 10 31.20 -3.62 28.79
C PHE A 10 29.71 -3.88 28.98
N LEU A 11 29.02 -2.91 29.60
CA LEU A 11 27.57 -2.82 29.62
C LEU A 11 27.08 -2.85 28.16
N PHE A 12 26.54 -3.97 27.72
CA PHE A 12 25.69 -4.01 26.54
C PHE A 12 24.43 -3.22 26.87
N VAL A 13 24.42 -1.95 26.47
CA VAL A 13 23.22 -1.14 26.55
C VAL A 13 22.22 -1.74 25.55
N LEU A 14 21.19 -2.39 26.09
CA LEU A 14 20.02 -2.86 25.36
C LEU A 14 19.26 -1.64 24.82
N PHE A 15 19.67 -1.14 23.65
CA PHE A 15 18.88 -0.20 22.87
C PHE A 15 18.10 -0.97 21.80
N GLY A 16 16.77 -1.04 21.96
CA GLY A 16 15.87 -1.04 20.80
C GLY A 16 14.84 -2.16 20.67
N CYS A 17 14.07 -2.50 21.70
CA CYS A 17 12.79 -3.18 21.47
C CYS A 17 11.73 -2.20 20.93
N SER A 18 11.72 -1.95 19.62
CA SER A 18 10.50 -1.62 18.84
C SER A 18 10.55 -2.10 17.38
N SER A 19 11.65 -2.73 16.94
CA SER A 19 11.82 -3.28 15.59
C SER A 19 11.21 -4.67 15.40
N ASN A 20 11.18 -5.50 16.45
CA ASN A 20 10.77 -6.91 16.33
C ASN A 20 9.29 -7.06 16.00
N GLN A 21 8.45 -6.23 16.64
CA GLN A 21 7.01 -6.24 16.41
C GLN A 21 6.67 -5.92 14.93
N LYS A 22 7.29 -4.89 14.35
CA LYS A 22 7.15 -4.53 12.92
C LYS A 22 7.55 -5.66 11.97
N GLN A 23 8.58 -6.42 12.33
CA GLN A 23 9.04 -7.53 11.51
C GLN A 23 8.06 -8.71 11.57
N GLU A 24 7.51 -9.01 12.75
CA GLU A 24 6.49 -10.05 12.92
C GLU A 24 5.23 -9.74 12.11
N GLU A 25 4.75 -8.49 12.13
CA GLU A 25 3.57 -8.09 11.34
C GLU A 25 3.80 -8.22 9.84
N ILE A 26 4.99 -7.87 9.33
CA ILE A 26 5.34 -8.07 7.93
C ILE A 26 5.31 -9.56 7.58
N ILE A 27 5.91 -10.42 8.41
CA ILE A 27 5.94 -11.87 8.19
C ILE A 27 4.52 -12.44 8.15
N VAL A 28 3.65 -12.08 9.10
CA VAL A 28 2.26 -12.56 9.13
C VAL A 28 1.49 -12.09 7.91
N PHE A 29 1.63 -10.81 7.55
CA PHE A 29 0.98 -10.23 6.37
C PHE A 29 1.39 -10.96 5.09
N GLU A 30 2.70 -11.12 4.85
CA GLU A 30 3.23 -11.74 3.65
C GLU A 30 2.93 -13.25 3.60
N TYR A 31 2.88 -13.91 4.74
CA TYR A 31 2.48 -15.31 4.84
C TYR A 31 1.03 -15.51 4.38
N ILE A 32 0.10 -14.68 4.85
CA ILE A 32 -1.33 -14.76 4.47
C ILE A 32 -1.52 -14.35 3.01
N LEU A 33 -0.86 -13.27 2.58
CA LEU A 33 -0.96 -12.76 1.22
C LEU A 33 -0.40 -13.78 0.21
N GLY A 34 0.68 -14.44 0.59
CA GLY A 34 1.39 -15.44 -0.21
C GLY A 34 2.45 -14.82 -1.12
N GLU A 35 3.54 -15.57 -1.34
CA GLU A 35 4.76 -15.10 -2.02
C GLU A 35 4.49 -14.45 -3.38
N SER A 36 3.63 -15.05 -4.21
CA SER A 36 3.29 -14.52 -5.55
C SER A 36 2.63 -13.13 -5.48
N ASN A 37 1.65 -12.97 -4.59
CA ASN A 37 0.93 -11.71 -4.42
C ASN A 37 1.81 -10.66 -3.74
N THR A 38 2.64 -11.05 -2.78
CA THR A 38 3.65 -10.17 -2.15
C THR A 38 4.60 -9.60 -3.20
N LYS A 39 5.17 -10.45 -4.07
CA LYS A 39 6.05 -10.00 -5.17
C LYS A 39 5.34 -9.05 -6.14
N SER A 40 4.06 -9.30 -6.41
CA SER A 40 3.26 -8.40 -7.25
C SER A 40 3.04 -7.04 -6.59
N LEU A 41 2.70 -7.02 -5.29
CA LEU A 41 2.55 -5.79 -4.51
C LEU A 41 3.86 -5.00 -4.40
N ASP A 42 4.99 -5.67 -4.20
CA ASP A 42 6.31 -5.05 -4.17
C ASP A 42 6.62 -4.34 -5.48
N LEU A 43 6.29 -4.97 -6.61
CA LEU A 43 6.52 -4.41 -7.92
C LEU A 43 5.59 -3.22 -8.22
N LEU A 44 4.33 -3.27 -7.77
CA LEU A 44 3.41 -2.13 -7.80
C LEU A 44 3.99 -0.93 -7.02
N VAL A 45 4.50 -1.17 -5.80
CA VAL A 45 5.11 -0.12 -4.98
C VAL A 45 6.35 0.44 -5.66
N SER A 46 7.24 -0.42 -6.16
CA SER A 46 8.44 0.01 -6.87
C SER A 46 8.12 0.91 -8.06
N ASP A 47 7.19 0.49 -8.92
CA ASP A 47 6.79 1.27 -10.10
C ASP A 47 6.13 2.61 -9.71
N PHE A 48 5.34 2.60 -8.65
CA PHE A 48 4.75 3.83 -8.11
C PHE A 48 5.83 4.80 -7.65
N GLU A 49 6.80 4.36 -6.83
CA GLU A 49 7.89 5.21 -6.34
C GLU A 49 8.82 5.68 -7.47
N LEU A 50 9.05 4.86 -8.50
CA LEU A 50 9.77 5.27 -9.71
C LEU A 50 9.01 6.36 -10.47
N ASN A 51 7.69 6.23 -10.61
CA ASN A 51 6.87 7.25 -11.23
C ASN A 51 6.87 8.55 -10.41
N LEU A 52 6.81 8.47 -9.07
CA LEU A 52 6.92 9.64 -8.19
C LEU A 52 8.23 10.41 -8.43
N LYS A 53 9.36 9.71 -8.55
CA LYS A 53 10.66 10.33 -8.86
C LYS A 53 10.66 11.03 -10.22
N LYS A 54 9.97 10.45 -11.21
CA LYS A 54 9.82 11.03 -12.56
C LYS A 54 8.99 12.31 -12.53
N ILE A 55 7.83 12.31 -11.87
CA ILE A 55 6.88 13.43 -11.93
C ILE A 55 7.14 14.50 -10.85
N TYR A 56 7.89 14.18 -9.79
CA TYR A 56 8.29 15.10 -8.72
C TYR A 56 9.80 15.02 -8.41
N PRO A 57 10.71 15.27 -9.37
CA PRO A 57 12.15 14.99 -9.23
C PRO A 57 12.87 15.82 -8.15
N LYS A 58 12.23 16.89 -7.66
CA LYS A 58 12.79 17.80 -6.64
C LYS A 58 12.30 17.52 -5.22
N LEU A 59 11.33 16.61 -5.06
CA LEU A 59 10.74 16.28 -3.76
C LEU A 59 11.40 15.04 -3.17
N SER A 60 11.48 14.97 -1.84
CA SER A 60 11.76 13.71 -1.16
C SER A 60 10.62 12.71 -1.45
N LEU A 61 10.88 11.41 -1.27
CA LEU A 61 9.87 10.37 -1.53
C LEU A 61 8.57 10.60 -0.71
N THR A 62 8.71 10.93 0.57
CA THR A 62 7.58 11.25 1.45
C THR A 62 6.78 12.47 0.96
N GLU A 63 7.46 13.52 0.51
CA GLU A 63 6.80 14.70 -0.06
C GLU A 63 6.15 14.39 -1.40
N ALA A 64 6.77 13.57 -2.23
CA ALA A 64 6.24 13.14 -3.52
C ALA A 64 4.96 12.30 -3.36
N TYR A 65 4.87 11.40 -2.37
CA TYR A 65 3.63 10.70 -2.02
C TYR A 65 2.51 11.68 -1.64
N LYS A 66 2.81 12.65 -0.77
CA LYS A 66 1.84 13.68 -0.35
C LYS A 66 1.41 14.54 -1.54
N GLN A 67 2.34 14.91 -2.42
CA GLN A 67 2.05 15.72 -3.60
C GLN A 67 1.21 14.95 -4.62
N TYR A 68 1.51 13.68 -4.85
CA TYR A 68 0.69 12.80 -5.70
C TYR A 68 -0.77 12.79 -5.23
N MET A 69 -0.99 12.56 -3.94
CA MET A 69 -2.34 12.52 -3.37
C MET A 69 -3.07 13.85 -3.50
N LYS A 70 -2.39 14.97 -3.31
CA LYS A 70 -2.98 16.30 -3.53
C LYS A 70 -3.34 16.52 -5.00
N ASP A 71 -2.47 16.10 -5.91
CA ASP A 71 -2.65 16.30 -7.35
C ASP A 71 -3.77 15.43 -7.92
N ILE A 72 -3.87 14.16 -7.52
CA ILE A 72 -4.86 13.22 -8.10
C ILE A 72 -6.31 13.59 -7.79
N VAL A 73 -6.54 14.42 -6.76
CA VAL A 73 -7.86 14.95 -6.41
C VAL A 73 -8.04 16.43 -6.77
N ASN A 74 -7.03 17.04 -7.38
CA ASN A 74 -7.07 18.44 -7.76
C ASN A 74 -7.76 18.60 -9.13
N PRO A 75 -8.92 19.29 -9.20
CA PRO A 75 -9.67 19.45 -10.44
C PRO A 75 -8.94 20.28 -11.51
N LYS A 76 -7.83 20.94 -11.16
CA LYS A 76 -6.99 21.70 -12.10
C LYS A 76 -6.02 20.83 -12.87
N ILE A 77 -5.76 19.59 -12.45
CA ILE A 77 -4.89 18.68 -13.17
C ILE A 77 -5.61 18.15 -14.42
N LYS A 78 -4.92 18.22 -15.55
CA LYS A 78 -5.44 17.78 -16.86
C LYS A 78 -4.61 16.65 -17.47
N ASP A 79 -3.33 16.60 -17.15
CA ASP A 79 -2.42 15.52 -17.55
C ASP A 79 -2.60 14.35 -16.56
N TRP A 80 -3.56 13.47 -16.88
CA TRP A 80 -3.83 12.27 -16.08
C TRP A 80 -2.85 11.14 -16.37
N ASP A 81 -2.22 11.14 -17.54
CA ASP A 81 -1.27 10.09 -17.96
C ASP A 81 -0.06 10.04 -17.04
N LYS A 82 0.33 11.16 -16.44
CA LYS A 82 1.43 11.20 -15.44
C LYS A 82 1.17 10.33 -14.21
N PHE A 83 -0.09 9.99 -13.90
CA PHE A 83 -0.43 9.15 -12.75
C PHE A 83 -0.41 7.66 -13.07
N TYR A 84 -0.32 7.29 -14.34
CA TYR A 84 -0.16 5.91 -14.76
C TYR A 84 1.27 5.43 -14.46
N PHE A 85 1.41 4.57 -13.46
CA PHE A 85 2.72 4.13 -12.98
C PHE A 85 3.08 2.69 -13.36
N LYS A 86 2.10 1.83 -13.65
CA LYS A 86 2.32 0.40 -13.87
C LYS A 86 3.08 0.14 -15.18
N SER A 87 4.31 -0.39 -15.08
CA SER A 87 5.06 -0.90 -16.24
C SER A 87 4.39 -2.14 -16.84
N GLU A 88 4.79 -2.53 -18.05
CA GLU A 88 4.28 -3.74 -18.69
C GLU A 88 4.54 -4.99 -17.85
N LYS A 89 5.76 -5.11 -17.32
CA LYS A 89 6.15 -6.19 -16.40
C LYS A 89 5.20 -6.26 -15.20
N THR A 90 4.89 -5.11 -14.59
CA THR A 90 4.00 -5.04 -13.43
C THR A 90 2.57 -5.40 -13.78
N ARG A 91 2.06 -4.94 -14.93
CA ARG A 91 0.72 -5.33 -15.39
C ARG A 91 0.59 -6.83 -15.63
N ASN A 92 1.59 -7.43 -16.25
CA ASN A 92 1.58 -8.87 -16.54
C ASN A 92 1.64 -9.66 -15.23
N LEU A 93 2.60 -9.35 -14.34
CA LEU A 93 2.70 -10.02 -13.05
C LEU A 93 1.46 -9.82 -12.17
N PHE A 94 0.85 -8.63 -12.19
CA PHE A 94 -0.34 -8.34 -11.39
C PHE A 94 -1.54 -9.21 -11.79
N LYS A 95 -1.65 -9.55 -13.08
CA LYS A 95 -2.64 -10.52 -13.57
C LYS A 95 -2.21 -11.97 -13.33
N GLU A 96 -1.00 -12.34 -13.76
CA GLU A 96 -0.50 -13.72 -13.72
C GLU A 96 -0.35 -14.28 -12.30
N SER A 97 -0.05 -13.43 -11.32
CA SER A 97 0.01 -13.82 -9.90
C SER A 97 -1.37 -14.15 -9.32
N GLY A 98 -2.45 -13.75 -9.99
CA GLY A 98 -3.81 -13.75 -9.44
C GLY A 98 -4.06 -12.61 -8.45
N PHE A 99 -3.10 -11.70 -8.23
CA PHE A 99 -3.26 -10.64 -7.25
C PHE A 99 -4.30 -9.59 -7.66
N TYR A 100 -4.46 -9.32 -8.95
CA TYR A 100 -5.54 -8.46 -9.45
C TYR A 100 -6.92 -9.04 -9.10
N ASP A 101 -7.15 -10.33 -9.35
CA ASP A 101 -8.41 -11.01 -9.01
C ASP A 101 -8.58 -11.23 -7.51
N GLU A 102 -7.47 -11.22 -6.76
CA GLU A 102 -7.51 -11.22 -5.30
C GLU A 102 -8.05 -9.90 -4.77
N LEU A 103 -7.66 -8.75 -5.34
CA LEU A 103 -8.11 -7.42 -4.91
C LEU A 103 -9.46 -7.02 -5.49
N TYR A 104 -9.78 -7.46 -6.71
CA TYR A 104 -10.87 -6.92 -7.50
C TYR A 104 -11.76 -8.01 -8.11
N ILE A 105 -13.07 -7.80 -8.00
CA ILE A 105 -14.09 -8.65 -8.61
C ILE A 105 -14.66 -7.89 -9.82
N ASN A 106 -14.51 -8.48 -11.00
CA ASN A 106 -15.11 -7.94 -12.23
C ASN A 106 -16.53 -8.48 -12.39
N ASN A 107 -17.50 -7.57 -12.36
CA ASN A 107 -18.91 -7.87 -12.54
C ASN A 107 -19.42 -7.26 -13.85
N LYS A 108 -20.52 -7.80 -14.35
CA LYS A 108 -21.32 -7.18 -15.41
C LYS A 108 -22.64 -6.74 -14.81
N SER A 109 -22.95 -5.46 -14.92
CA SER A 109 -24.27 -4.94 -14.58
C SER A 109 -24.95 -4.43 -15.85
N PHE A 110 -26.27 -4.57 -15.93
CA PHE A 110 -27.04 -4.04 -17.05
C PHE A 110 -27.41 -2.59 -16.75
N ASP A 111 -26.94 -1.67 -17.60
CA ASP A 111 -27.33 -0.26 -17.53
C ASP A 111 -28.65 -0.08 -18.29
N LEU A 112 -29.71 0.20 -17.53
CA LEU A 112 -31.06 0.42 -18.08
C LEU A 112 -31.14 1.65 -18.99
N LEU A 113 -30.30 2.67 -18.78
CA LEU A 113 -30.27 3.90 -19.57
C LEU A 113 -29.50 3.71 -20.87
N ALA A 114 -28.34 3.05 -20.81
CA ALA A 114 -27.55 2.73 -21.99
C ALA A 114 -28.11 1.54 -22.79
N LYS A 115 -29.01 0.74 -22.18
CA LYS A 115 -29.51 -0.54 -22.70
C LYS A 115 -28.39 -1.51 -23.06
N ASP A 116 -27.30 -1.50 -22.28
CA ASP A 116 -26.11 -2.32 -22.53
C ASP A 116 -25.51 -2.81 -21.20
N SER A 117 -24.65 -3.83 -21.27
CA SER A 117 -23.89 -4.31 -20.13
C SER A 117 -22.67 -3.42 -19.89
N ILE A 118 -22.53 -2.91 -18.67
CA ILE A 118 -21.33 -2.21 -18.21
C ILE A 118 -20.51 -3.15 -17.32
N ASN A 119 -19.19 -3.12 -17.51
CA ASN A 119 -18.28 -3.79 -16.58
C ASN A 119 -18.14 -2.92 -15.34
N THR A 120 -18.39 -3.50 -14.18
CA THR A 120 -18.16 -2.86 -12.88
C THR A 120 -17.05 -3.60 -12.16
N ILE A 121 -16.27 -2.85 -11.39
CA ILE A 121 -15.23 -3.41 -10.53
C ILE A 121 -15.69 -3.21 -9.10
N GLU A 122 -15.62 -4.27 -8.31
CA GLU A 122 -15.82 -4.25 -6.87
C GLU A 122 -14.52 -4.66 -6.18
N PHE A 123 -14.34 -4.21 -4.95
CA PHE A 123 -13.20 -4.62 -4.14
C PHE A 123 -13.54 -5.91 -3.40
N ASN A 124 -12.64 -6.87 -3.40
CA ASN A 124 -12.82 -8.15 -2.73
C ASN A 124 -12.57 -8.03 -1.22
N SER A 125 -13.64 -7.90 -0.43
CA SER A 125 -13.54 -7.73 1.03
C SER A 125 -13.12 -9.00 1.78
N ILE A 126 -13.17 -10.18 1.15
CA ILE A 126 -12.83 -11.48 1.75
C ILE A 126 -11.54 -12.09 1.17
N GLY A 127 -10.82 -11.30 0.37
CA GLY A 127 -9.55 -11.70 -0.25
C GLY A 127 -8.41 -11.86 0.76
N LYS A 128 -7.32 -12.48 0.32
CA LYS A 128 -6.10 -12.69 1.12
C LYS A 128 -5.51 -11.37 1.63
N TYR A 129 -5.58 -10.29 0.85
CA TYR A 129 -5.11 -8.97 1.23
C TYR A 129 -5.92 -8.41 2.39
N MET A 130 -7.26 -8.53 2.35
CA MET A 130 -8.09 -8.09 3.47
C MET A 130 -7.90 -8.97 4.70
N HIS A 131 -7.71 -10.28 4.54
CA HIS A 131 -7.35 -11.17 5.65
C HIS A 131 -5.98 -10.82 6.25
N ALA A 132 -4.99 -10.52 5.40
CA ALA A 132 -3.66 -10.13 5.82
C ALA A 132 -3.71 -8.79 6.58
N LEU A 133 -4.44 -7.78 6.07
CA LEU A 133 -4.66 -6.52 6.78
C LEU A 133 -5.38 -6.72 8.12
N TYR A 134 -6.43 -7.54 8.15
CA TYR A 134 -7.17 -7.83 9.38
C TYR A 134 -6.24 -8.39 10.47
N SER A 135 -5.34 -9.31 10.10
CA SER A 135 -4.42 -9.96 11.04
C SER A 135 -3.45 -9.00 11.73
N ILE A 136 -3.16 -7.86 11.11
CA ILE A 136 -2.25 -6.83 11.63
C ILE A 136 -2.97 -5.53 12.00
N LYS A 137 -4.31 -5.45 11.87
CA LYS A 137 -5.01 -4.17 11.90
C LYS A 137 -4.83 -3.41 13.21
N ASP A 138 -4.59 -4.12 14.31
CA ASP A 138 -4.46 -3.52 15.65
C ASP A 138 -3.01 -3.08 15.97
N SER A 139 -2.04 -3.33 15.08
CA SER A 139 -0.65 -2.87 15.25
C SER A 139 -0.44 -1.40 14.90
N ASP A 140 -1.32 -0.83 14.07
CA ASP A 140 -1.22 0.56 13.63
C ASP A 140 -2.62 1.17 13.44
N SER A 141 -2.85 2.34 14.04
CA SER A 141 -4.15 3.02 14.01
C SER A 141 -4.61 3.40 12.59
N LEU A 142 -3.69 3.66 11.66
CA LEU A 142 -4.02 3.96 10.27
C LEU A 142 -4.44 2.68 9.53
N ILE A 143 -3.77 1.55 9.79
CA ILE A 143 -4.16 0.25 9.23
C ILE A 143 -5.56 -0.13 9.74
N ASN A 144 -5.82 0.01 11.05
CA ASN A 144 -7.14 -0.24 11.64
C ASN A 144 -8.25 0.57 10.94
N LYS A 145 -8.04 1.90 10.83
CA LYS A 145 -9.03 2.80 10.23
C LYS A 145 -9.21 2.56 8.74
N TYR A 146 -8.14 2.24 8.03
CA TYR A 146 -8.21 1.88 6.62
C TYR A 146 -9.01 0.59 6.43
N TYR A 147 -8.67 -0.47 7.16
CA TYR A 147 -9.37 -1.76 7.10
C TYR A 147 -10.88 -1.60 7.32
N ASN A 148 -11.28 -0.96 8.42
CA ASN A 148 -12.71 -0.79 8.75
C ASN A 148 -13.46 0.03 7.68
N ARG A 149 -12.81 1.06 7.11
CA ARG A 149 -13.42 1.84 6.02
C ARG A 149 -13.53 1.01 4.75
N LYS A 150 -12.46 0.29 4.38
CA LYS A 150 -12.41 -0.52 3.16
C LYS A 150 -13.44 -1.65 3.21
N GLU A 151 -13.59 -2.31 4.35
CA GLU A 151 -14.62 -3.32 4.59
C GLU A 151 -16.03 -2.74 4.43
N ALA A 152 -16.27 -1.53 4.97
CA ALA A 152 -17.60 -0.91 4.92
C ALA A 152 -18.01 -0.39 3.54
N VAL A 153 -17.07 0.10 2.72
CA VAL A 153 -17.39 0.84 1.48
C VAL A 153 -16.83 0.21 0.20
N GLY A 154 -15.89 -0.73 0.29
CA GLY A 154 -15.20 -1.30 -0.87
C GLY A 154 -14.35 -0.26 -1.61
N ILE A 155 -14.66 0.00 -2.89
CA ILE A 155 -13.93 0.99 -3.69
C ILE A 155 -14.27 2.40 -3.20
N MET A 156 -13.25 3.17 -2.83
CA MET A 156 -13.40 4.55 -2.39
C MET A 156 -13.13 5.52 -3.54
N GLN A 157 -13.91 6.58 -3.63
CA GLN A 157 -13.57 7.70 -4.50
C GLN A 157 -12.24 8.32 -4.06
N ASN A 158 -11.35 8.66 -5.01
CA ASN A 158 -10.03 9.21 -4.73
C ASN A 158 -10.05 10.36 -3.72
N LYS A 159 -11.03 11.27 -3.83
CA LYS A 159 -11.20 12.40 -2.90
C LYS A 159 -11.47 11.95 -1.46
N LEU A 160 -12.32 10.94 -1.27
CA LEU A 160 -12.63 10.41 0.06
C LEU A 160 -11.42 9.66 0.65
N PHE A 161 -10.77 8.83 -0.16
CA PHE A 161 -9.57 8.13 0.24
C PHE A 161 -8.45 9.12 0.62
N VAL A 162 -8.06 10.03 -0.27
CA VAL A 162 -6.97 10.98 -0.04
C VAL A 162 -7.21 11.85 1.19
N ASN A 163 -8.40 12.43 1.32
CA ASN A 163 -8.69 13.31 2.46
C ASN A 163 -8.65 12.53 3.78
N GLY A 164 -9.21 11.31 3.79
CA GLY A 164 -9.17 10.44 4.96
C GLY A 164 -7.76 9.99 5.30
N PHE A 165 -7.03 9.47 4.31
CA PHE A 165 -5.70 8.92 4.46
C PHE A 165 -4.70 9.98 4.94
N LEU A 166 -4.67 11.16 4.30
CA LEU A 166 -3.77 12.25 4.70
C LEU A 166 -4.11 12.82 6.09
N SER A 167 -5.37 12.77 6.53
CA SER A 167 -5.77 13.21 7.88
C SER A 167 -5.23 12.31 9.00
N PHE A 168 -4.78 11.09 8.67
CA PHE A 168 -4.12 10.19 9.61
C PHE A 168 -2.58 10.28 9.56
N GLU A 169 -2.03 11.30 8.90
CA GLU A 169 -0.60 11.60 8.88
C GLU A 169 0.28 10.39 8.51
N PRO A 170 0.08 9.80 7.32
CA PRO A 170 0.75 8.57 6.93
C PRO A 170 2.26 8.75 6.91
N ASN A 171 2.96 7.85 7.60
CA ASN A 171 4.40 7.70 7.46
C ASN A 171 4.74 6.88 6.20
N PHE A 172 5.18 7.52 5.12
CA PHE A 172 5.54 6.84 3.86
C PHE A 172 6.84 6.02 3.91
N ASN A 173 7.57 6.04 5.03
CA ASN A 173 8.65 5.08 5.30
C ASN A 173 8.12 3.78 5.93
N ASN A 174 6.87 3.75 6.41
CA ASN A 174 6.23 2.54 6.94
C ASN A 174 5.86 1.59 5.78
N TYR A 175 6.15 0.29 5.98
CA TYR A 175 5.91 -0.78 5.00
C TYR A 175 4.44 -0.85 4.53
N PHE A 176 3.48 -0.73 5.46
CA PHE A 176 2.05 -0.87 5.18
C PHE A 176 1.43 0.40 4.64
N HIS A 177 1.80 1.57 5.18
CA HIS A 177 1.19 2.85 4.75
C HIS A 177 1.38 3.12 3.26
N LYS A 178 2.59 2.88 2.73
CA LYS A 178 2.83 3.05 1.29
C LYS A 178 2.10 2.02 0.44
N ARG A 179 1.97 0.78 0.91
CA ARG A 179 1.24 -0.30 0.20
C ARG A 179 -0.25 0.00 0.13
N ILE A 180 -0.85 0.49 1.22
CA ILE A 180 -2.23 0.98 1.24
C ILE A 180 -2.42 2.11 0.22
N ALA A 181 -1.51 3.10 0.22
CA ALA A 181 -1.56 4.19 -0.75
C ALA A 181 -1.50 3.70 -2.20
N VAL A 182 -0.63 2.73 -2.52
CA VAL A 182 -0.45 2.22 -3.87
C VAL A 182 -1.65 1.38 -4.33
N ILE A 183 -2.22 0.55 -3.45
CA ILE A 183 -3.37 -0.30 -3.79
C ILE A 183 -4.59 0.53 -4.18
N GLU A 184 -4.86 1.64 -3.51
CA GLU A 184 -5.99 2.52 -3.85
C GLU A 184 -5.85 3.21 -5.22
N PHE A 185 -4.68 3.14 -5.86
CA PHE A 185 -4.46 3.64 -7.21
C PHE A 185 -4.07 2.52 -8.19
N SER A 186 -4.23 1.25 -7.81
CA SER A 186 -3.76 0.10 -8.60
C SER A 186 -4.79 -0.47 -9.57
N PHE A 187 -6.07 -0.06 -9.49
CA PHE A 187 -7.11 -0.49 -10.42
C PHE A 187 -6.92 0.05 -11.85
#